data_AF-A0A7R9QFK9-F1
#
_entry.id   AF-A0A7R9QFK9-F1
#
_cell.length_a   1.000
_cell.length_b   1.000
_cell.length_c   1.000
_cell.angle_alpha   90.00
_cell.angle_beta   90.00
_cell.angle_gamma   90.00
#
_symmetry.space_group_name_H-M   'P 1'
#
loop_
_entity.id
_entity.type
_entity.pdbx_description
1 polymer ?
#
loop_
_entity_poly.entity_id
_entity_poly.type
_entity_poly.pdbx_seq_one_letter_code
_entity_poly.pdbx_strand_id
1 'polypeptide(L)'
;RGLALSGGQKARLSLARALYHSADIYLLDDPLSAVDTRVAKHLFQKCCVEYLKEKATILVTHSIQFLKDAHQILVLNDGECVAIGSYSQLKERGIDLMAYQRQTDGPNDRRAVKRKTSVTPSIVSCLSEGSEVTDGWEPIEADEQEVKAELKMIGSVESSVYMDYIKAGAGPLLITLTALFTISSQVLTQGSDYWLSLWTNQISEIPEEVDQIFNILIYTSITCGLFVSALLSTTCFYIMCMRSSVNLYNRIFCALLRSPIHVFESSPIARSPVYSHVNTTLCGLTSIRAFGAQHMFERQFEVHQNDNTSTFFLFICTSRALGVLMDTICILYLIAVIAYIMTNTNTLSLTGLIQYAIKCSADTESYMTSVERLLEYTAIKPEAELESTPDRKPPKNWPQMGEIVFKDMSLQYNESPHKVLKDIN
;
A
#
# COMPACT_ATOMS: atom_id res chain seq x y z
N ARG A 1 -1.19 -13.08 6.48
CA ARG A 1 -2.38 -12.63 7.25
C ARG A 1 -3.65 -13.46 6.95
N GLY A 2 -3.73 -14.17 5.81
CA GLY A 2 -4.77 -15.19 5.58
C GLY A 2 -6.19 -14.66 5.76
N LEU A 3 -6.51 -13.49 5.20
CA LEU A 3 -7.76 -12.77 5.49
C LEU A 3 -9.01 -13.62 5.22
N ALA A 4 -8.97 -14.47 4.19
CA ALA A 4 -10.04 -15.42 3.85
C ALA A 4 -10.27 -16.56 4.86
N LEU A 5 -9.35 -16.80 5.81
CA LEU A 5 -9.46 -17.90 6.77
C LEU A 5 -10.05 -17.45 8.10
N SER A 6 -10.94 -18.27 8.65
CA SER A 6 -11.48 -18.07 10.00
C SER A 6 -10.40 -18.23 11.08
N GLY A 7 -10.66 -17.73 12.30
CA GLY A 7 -9.72 -17.84 13.42
C GLY A 7 -9.33 -19.30 13.71
N GLY A 8 -10.30 -20.20 13.80
CA GLY A 8 -10.06 -21.63 14.01
C GLY A 8 -9.35 -22.32 12.83
N GLN A 9 -9.55 -21.86 11.59
CA GLN A 9 -8.79 -22.36 10.43
C GLN A 9 -7.32 -21.90 10.49
N LYS A 10 -7.06 -20.62 10.82
CA LYS A 10 -5.70 -20.09 11.01
C LYS A 10 -4.96 -20.83 12.12
N ALA A 11 -5.63 -21.07 13.24
CA ALA A 11 -5.05 -21.81 14.37
C ALA A 11 -4.66 -23.23 13.94
N ARG A 12 -5.56 -23.96 13.27
CA ARG A 12 -5.29 -25.32 12.76
C ARG A 12 -4.16 -25.36 11.74
N LEU A 13 -4.11 -24.41 10.81
CA LEU A 13 -3.01 -24.34 9.82
C LEU A 13 -1.67 -24.04 10.49
N SER A 14 -1.65 -23.14 11.49
CA SER A 14 -0.44 -22.84 12.26
C SER A 14 0.03 -24.04 13.07
N LEU A 15 -0.90 -24.78 13.69
CA LEU A 15 -0.60 -26.02 14.40
C LEU A 15 -0.07 -27.11 13.44
N ALA A 16 -0.72 -27.30 12.30
CA ALA A 16 -0.28 -28.25 11.29
C ALA A 16 1.13 -27.93 10.79
N ARG A 17 1.44 -26.65 10.55
CA ARG A 17 2.79 -26.21 10.18
C ARG A 17 3.83 -26.54 11.24
N ALA A 18 3.49 -26.37 12.53
CA ALA A 18 4.38 -26.74 13.62
C ALA A 18 4.61 -28.25 13.66
N LEU A 19 3.56 -29.07 13.57
CA LEU A 19 3.63 -30.54 13.61
C LEU A 19 4.32 -31.16 12.39
N TYR A 20 4.19 -30.52 11.23
CA TYR A 20 4.83 -30.96 9.98
C TYR A 20 6.35 -30.79 10.03
N HIS A 21 6.83 -29.80 10.78
CA HIS A 21 8.25 -29.59 10.97
C HIS A 21 8.78 -30.55 12.05
N SER A 22 9.64 -31.49 11.65
CA SER A 22 10.25 -32.44 12.58
C SER A 22 11.29 -31.75 13.48
N ALA A 23 10.88 -31.34 14.68
CA ALA A 23 11.74 -30.82 15.73
C ALA A 23 11.84 -31.77 16.95
N ASP A 24 12.81 -31.53 17.82
CA ASP A 24 12.93 -32.24 19.10
C ASP A 24 12.08 -31.62 20.21
N ILE A 25 11.84 -30.31 20.12
CA ILE A 25 11.07 -29.53 21.09
C ILE A 25 9.93 -28.79 20.35
N TYR A 26 8.71 -28.94 20.85
CA TYR A 26 7.52 -28.24 20.37
C TYR A 26 7.03 -27.25 21.42
N LEU A 27 6.90 -25.97 21.03
CA LEU A 27 6.33 -24.91 21.86
C LEU A 27 4.97 -24.53 21.28
N LEU A 28 3.91 -24.80 22.03
CA LEU A 28 2.53 -24.59 21.63
C LEU A 28 1.90 -23.52 22.53
N ASP A 29 1.71 -22.31 21.98
CA ASP A 29 1.10 -21.18 22.69
C ASP A 29 -0.40 -21.11 22.40
N ASP A 30 -1.20 -21.66 23.31
CA ASP A 30 -2.67 -21.76 23.27
C ASP A 30 -3.30 -22.07 21.90
N PRO A 31 -2.91 -23.18 21.24
CA PRO A 31 -3.31 -23.49 19.87
C PRO A 31 -4.79 -23.89 19.70
N LEU A 32 -5.52 -24.10 20.80
CA LEU A 32 -6.89 -24.65 20.80
C LEU A 32 -7.98 -23.63 21.17
N SER A 33 -7.62 -22.39 21.48
CA SER A 33 -8.56 -21.37 21.99
C SER A 33 -9.61 -20.92 20.98
N ALA A 34 -9.26 -20.85 19.70
CA ALA A 34 -10.14 -20.39 18.62
C ALA A 34 -10.99 -21.52 17.99
N VAL A 35 -11.04 -22.69 18.63
CA VAL A 35 -11.61 -23.92 18.06
C VAL A 35 -12.67 -24.49 19.00
N ASP A 36 -13.77 -25.01 18.46
CA ASP A 36 -14.85 -25.62 19.25
C ASP A 36 -14.35 -26.77 20.12
N THR A 37 -14.99 -26.97 21.28
CA THR A 37 -14.55 -27.94 22.30
C THR A 37 -14.39 -29.37 21.77
N ARG A 38 -15.29 -29.83 20.88
CA ARG A 38 -15.22 -31.17 20.29
C ARG A 38 -13.99 -31.32 19.39
N VAL A 39 -13.74 -30.33 18.54
CA VAL A 39 -12.58 -30.33 17.62
C VAL A 39 -11.29 -30.14 18.40
N ALA A 40 -11.28 -29.28 19.42
CA ALA A 40 -10.14 -29.08 20.32
C ALA A 40 -9.76 -30.39 21.03
N LYS A 41 -10.74 -31.14 21.56
CA LYS A 41 -10.51 -32.47 22.16
C LYS A 41 -9.93 -33.47 21.17
N HIS A 42 -10.46 -33.50 19.95
CA HIS A 42 -9.95 -34.37 18.89
C HIS A 42 -8.50 -34.03 18.51
N LEU A 43 -8.19 -32.74 18.33
CA LEU A 43 -6.84 -32.26 18.01
C LEU A 43 -5.86 -32.54 19.15
N PHE A 44 -6.25 -32.32 20.40
CA PHE A 44 -5.40 -32.61 21.55
C PHE A 44 -5.04 -34.10 21.63
N GLN A 45 -6.04 -34.98 21.49
CA GLN A 45 -5.81 -36.43 21.54
C GLN A 45 -4.90 -36.91 20.40
N LYS A 46 -5.20 -36.51 19.15
CA LYS A 46 -4.47 -36.97 17.97
C LYS A 46 -3.09 -36.35 17.85
N CYS A 47 -2.96 -35.04 18.08
CA CYS A 47 -1.71 -34.32 17.86
C CYS A 47 -0.81 -34.33 19.10
N CYS A 48 -1.33 -33.94 20.26
CA CYS A 48 -0.49 -33.77 21.46
C CYS A 48 -0.22 -35.11 22.17
N VAL A 49 -1.21 -36.00 22.26
CA VAL A 49 -1.09 -37.25 23.01
C VAL A 49 -0.56 -38.40 22.15
N GLU A 50 -1.10 -38.58 20.94
CA GLU A 50 -0.69 -39.67 20.04
C GLU A 50 0.57 -39.33 19.24
N TYR A 51 0.54 -38.26 18.44
CA TYR A 51 1.64 -37.93 17.51
C TYR A 51 2.90 -37.41 18.20
N LEU A 52 2.76 -36.52 19.20
CA LEU A 52 3.88 -35.91 19.92
C LEU A 52 4.34 -36.71 21.16
N LYS A 53 3.90 -37.97 21.32
CA LYS A 53 4.15 -38.78 22.52
C LYS A 53 5.63 -38.89 22.90
N GLU A 54 6.52 -39.01 21.91
CA GLU A 54 7.96 -39.21 22.10
C GLU A 54 8.77 -37.91 22.02
N LYS A 55 8.11 -36.76 21.82
CA LYS A 55 8.76 -35.46 21.64
C LYS A 55 8.55 -34.55 22.84
N ALA A 56 9.52 -33.70 23.15
CA ALA A 56 9.40 -32.75 24.25
C ALA A 56 8.40 -31.65 23.85
N THR A 57 7.23 -31.62 24.47
CA THR A 57 6.15 -30.69 24.11
C THR A 57 5.78 -29.82 25.30
N ILE A 58 5.89 -28.50 25.13
CA ILE A 58 5.43 -27.50 26.10
C ILE A 58 4.17 -26.86 25.54
N LEU A 59 3.05 -27.11 26.20
CA LEU A 59 1.75 -26.55 25.87
C LEU A 59 1.35 -25.50 26.91
N VAL A 60 1.13 -24.27 26.45
CA VAL A 60 0.48 -23.21 27.23
C VAL A 60 -1.00 -23.24 26.90
N THR A 61 -1.87 -23.33 27.91
CA THR A 61 -3.31 -23.25 27.70
C THR A 61 -4.04 -22.73 28.92
N HIS A 62 -5.13 -21.99 28.70
CA HIS A 62 -6.06 -21.60 29.75
C HIS A 62 -7.13 -22.69 30.02
N SER A 63 -7.21 -23.72 29.17
CA SER A 63 -8.25 -24.74 29.25
C SER A 63 -7.88 -25.88 30.21
N ILE A 64 -8.45 -25.87 31.42
CA ILE A 64 -8.18 -26.88 32.47
C ILE A 64 -8.50 -28.33 32.03
N GLN A 65 -9.42 -28.51 31.08
CA GLN A 65 -9.84 -29.83 30.60
C GLN A 65 -8.70 -30.70 30.06
N PHE A 66 -7.63 -30.10 29.53
CA PHE A 66 -6.49 -30.81 28.95
C PHE A 66 -5.38 -31.11 29.97
N LEU A 67 -5.45 -30.54 31.18
CA LEU A 67 -4.40 -30.68 32.20
C LEU A 67 -4.35 -32.09 32.81
N LYS A 68 -5.45 -32.86 32.74
CA LYS A 68 -5.51 -34.22 33.32
C LYS A 68 -4.58 -35.21 32.63
N ASP A 69 -4.38 -35.06 31.34
CA ASP A 69 -3.56 -35.94 30.52
C ASP A 69 -2.09 -35.48 30.43
N ALA A 70 -1.75 -34.36 31.11
CA ALA A 70 -0.39 -33.81 31.12
C ALA A 70 0.50 -34.53 32.14
N HIS A 71 1.74 -34.84 31.74
CA HIS A 71 2.73 -35.48 32.60
C HIS A 71 3.18 -34.56 33.75
N GLN A 72 3.43 -33.28 33.45
CA GLN A 72 3.80 -32.25 34.41
C GLN A 72 3.07 -30.95 34.07
N ILE A 73 2.65 -30.24 35.12
CA ILE A 73 1.96 -28.96 35.03
C ILE A 73 2.79 -27.94 35.80
N LEU A 74 3.06 -26.81 35.16
CA LEU A 74 3.71 -25.64 35.73
C LEU A 74 2.65 -24.54 35.89
N VAL A 75 2.42 -24.07 37.12
CA VAL A 75 1.52 -22.97 37.42
C VAL A 75 2.34 -21.71 37.62
N LEU A 76 2.10 -20.71 36.76
CA LEU A 76 2.71 -19.38 36.85
C LEU A 76 1.68 -18.38 37.40
N ASN A 77 2.11 -17.54 38.34
CA ASN A 77 1.34 -16.39 38.82
C ASN A 77 2.26 -15.18 38.92
N ASP A 78 1.86 -14.03 38.37
CA ASP A 78 2.65 -12.79 38.35
C ASP A 78 4.12 -12.94 37.90
N GLY A 79 4.39 -13.88 36.99
CA GLY A 79 5.74 -14.17 36.49
C GLY A 79 6.59 -15.07 37.39
N GLU A 80 6.06 -15.51 38.53
CA GLU A 80 6.70 -16.45 39.43
C GLU A 80 6.12 -17.87 39.31
N CYS A 81 6.97 -18.87 39.50
CA CYS A 81 6.57 -20.27 39.53
C CYS A 81 5.95 -20.61 40.90
N VAL A 82 4.63 -20.75 40.93
CA VAL A 82 3.89 -21.09 42.16
C VAL A 82 4.02 -22.58 42.47
N ALA A 83 3.86 -23.43 41.46
CA ALA A 83 3.92 -24.87 41.65
C ALA A 83 4.26 -25.64 40.38
N ILE A 84 4.92 -26.78 40.58
CA ILE A 84 5.25 -27.77 39.55
C ILE A 84 4.86 -29.14 40.08
N GLY A 85 4.12 -29.92 39.29
CA GLY A 85 3.77 -31.29 39.63
C GLY A 85 2.77 -31.92 38.66
N SER A 86 2.41 -33.18 38.90
CA SER A 86 1.29 -33.82 38.19
C SER A 86 -0.06 -33.28 38.69
N TYR A 87 -1.13 -33.52 37.94
CA TYR A 87 -2.47 -33.06 38.32
C TYR A 87 -2.89 -33.51 39.74
N SER A 88 -2.62 -34.77 40.08
CA SER A 88 -2.91 -35.31 41.42
C SER A 88 -2.09 -34.64 42.52
N GLN A 89 -0.79 -34.39 42.27
CA GLN A 89 0.09 -33.74 43.24
C GLN A 89 -0.32 -32.28 43.51
N LEU A 90 -0.74 -31.55 42.47
CA LEU A 90 -1.23 -30.19 42.63
C LEU A 90 -2.55 -30.14 43.40
N LYS A 91 -3.44 -31.12 43.16
CA LYS A 91 -4.69 -31.25 43.88
C LYS A 91 -4.47 -31.59 45.37
N GLU A 92 -3.52 -32.46 45.68
CA GLU A 92 -3.14 -32.80 47.07
C GLU A 92 -2.51 -31.61 47.81
N ARG A 93 -1.78 -30.75 47.10
CA ARG A 93 -1.25 -29.49 47.66
C ARG A 93 -2.31 -28.41 47.90
N GLY A 94 -3.58 -28.68 47.58
CA GLY A 94 -4.69 -27.73 47.77
C GLY A 94 -4.68 -26.56 46.78
N ILE A 95 -3.94 -26.67 45.67
CA ILE A 95 -3.92 -25.64 44.63
C ILE A 95 -5.16 -25.85 43.76
N ASP A 96 -6.20 -25.07 44.01
CA ASP A 96 -7.42 -25.12 43.20
C ASP A 96 -7.21 -24.39 41.87
N LEU A 97 -6.78 -25.16 40.86
CA LEU A 97 -6.60 -24.69 39.48
C LEU A 97 -7.88 -24.02 38.93
N MET A 98 -9.07 -24.42 39.39
CA MET A 98 -10.35 -23.81 38.95
C MET A 98 -10.57 -22.43 39.57
N ALA A 99 -10.04 -22.16 40.75
CA ALA A 99 -10.15 -20.86 41.41
C ALA A 99 -9.29 -19.80 40.71
N TYR A 100 -8.10 -20.18 40.22
CA TYR A 100 -7.22 -19.29 39.45
C TYR A 100 -7.85 -18.83 38.14
N GLN A 101 -8.58 -19.71 37.43
CA GLN A 101 -9.28 -19.33 36.20
C GLN A 101 -10.43 -18.33 36.48
N ARG A 102 -11.12 -18.47 37.62
CA ARG A 102 -12.18 -17.52 38.03
C ARG A 102 -11.65 -16.14 38.43
N GLN A 103 -10.42 -16.06 38.93
CA GLN A 103 -9.78 -14.77 39.24
C GLN A 103 -9.37 -14.01 37.98
N THR A 104 -8.92 -14.71 36.93
CA THR A 104 -8.51 -14.09 35.66
C THR A 104 -9.68 -13.60 34.80
N ASP A 105 -10.88 -14.17 34.96
CA ASP A 105 -12.10 -13.73 34.24
C ASP A 105 -12.82 -12.53 34.91
N GLY A 106 -12.26 -11.97 35.99
CA GLY A 106 -12.80 -10.79 36.66
C GLY A 106 -12.62 -9.49 35.85
N PRO A 107 -13.47 -8.46 36.04
CA PRO A 107 -13.49 -7.26 35.18
C PRO A 107 -12.24 -6.36 35.24
N ASN A 108 -11.27 -6.63 36.11
CA ASN A 108 -10.18 -5.71 36.44
C ASN A 108 -8.85 -5.94 35.71
N ASP A 109 -8.64 -7.06 35.01
CA ASP A 109 -7.33 -7.40 34.43
C ASP A 109 -7.15 -7.11 32.93
N ARG A 110 -7.89 -6.13 32.41
CA ARG A 110 -7.56 -5.50 31.11
C ARG A 110 -6.29 -4.62 31.15
N ARG A 111 -5.48 -4.68 32.21
CA ARG A 111 -4.16 -4.03 32.33
C ARG A 111 -3.01 -4.99 32.01
N ALA A 112 -3.18 -5.89 31.04
CA ALA A 112 -2.04 -6.49 30.37
C ALA A 112 -1.22 -5.38 29.68
N VAL A 113 0.06 -5.31 30.03
CA VAL A 113 1.11 -4.45 29.48
C VAL A 113 0.84 -4.09 28.01
N LYS A 114 0.66 -2.80 27.73
CA LYS A 114 0.62 -2.23 26.37
C LYS A 114 1.96 -2.46 25.67
N ARG A 115 2.19 -3.69 25.18
CA ARG A 115 3.08 -3.91 24.07
C ARG A 115 2.30 -3.47 22.84
N LYS A 116 2.83 -2.49 22.10
CA LYS A 116 2.26 -1.97 20.85
C LYS A 116 2.24 -3.09 19.80
N THR A 117 1.23 -3.97 19.86
CA THR A 117 0.79 -4.79 18.74
C THR A 117 -0.52 -4.20 18.26
N SER A 118 -0.53 -3.78 17.00
CA SER A 118 -1.65 -3.18 16.30
C SER A 118 -2.93 -4.00 16.49
N VAL A 119 -3.91 -3.37 17.13
CA VAL A 119 -5.26 -3.88 17.34
C VAL A 119 -5.99 -3.96 16.00
N THR A 120 -6.54 -5.13 15.68
CA THR A 120 -7.84 -5.24 15.00
C THR A 120 -8.76 -5.96 15.98
N PRO A 121 -9.96 -5.43 16.29
CA PRO A 121 -10.87 -6.10 17.20
C PRO A 121 -11.68 -7.14 16.42
N SER A 122 -11.53 -8.42 16.77
CA SER A 122 -12.42 -9.47 16.30
C SER A 122 -13.64 -9.56 17.21
N ILE A 123 -14.73 -8.90 16.82
CA ILE A 123 -16.07 -9.19 17.34
C ILE A 123 -16.65 -10.29 16.47
N VAL A 124 -16.42 -11.56 16.82
CA VAL A 124 -17.29 -12.67 16.42
C VAL A 124 -17.21 -13.69 17.55
N SER A 125 -18.10 -13.55 18.53
CA SER A 125 -18.42 -14.60 19.49
C SER A 125 -19.94 -14.71 19.55
N CYS A 126 -20.40 -15.97 19.56
CA CYS A 126 -21.76 -16.41 19.86
C CYS A 126 -22.74 -16.26 18.69
N LEU A 127 -22.89 -17.35 17.92
CA LEU A 127 -24.14 -18.06 17.63
C LEU A 127 -23.85 -19.17 16.61
N SER A 128 -23.70 -20.40 17.07
CA SER A 128 -23.96 -21.58 16.24
C SER A 128 -24.56 -22.67 17.13
N GLU A 129 -25.89 -22.74 17.13
CA GLU A 129 -26.62 -23.92 17.56
C GLU A 129 -26.32 -25.10 16.65
N GLY A 130 -26.43 -26.29 17.24
CA GLY A 130 -25.92 -27.55 16.71
C GLY A 130 -26.38 -27.84 15.28
N SER A 131 -25.41 -28.23 14.45
CA SER A 131 -25.65 -29.04 13.26
C SER A 131 -24.91 -30.36 13.47
N GLU A 132 -25.63 -31.47 13.35
CA GLU A 132 -25.09 -32.81 13.42
C GLU A 132 -24.04 -33.01 12.32
N VAL A 133 -22.86 -33.48 12.72
CA VAL A 133 -21.77 -33.82 11.81
C VAL A 133 -22.14 -35.12 11.10
N THR A 134 -22.62 -35.04 9.87
CA THR A 134 -22.63 -36.17 8.94
C THR A 134 -21.22 -36.33 8.34
N ASP A 135 -20.66 -37.53 8.44
CA ASP A 135 -19.34 -37.94 7.91
C ASP A 135 -19.30 -37.94 6.37
N GLY A 136 -19.41 -36.76 5.76
CA GLY A 136 -19.22 -36.54 4.32
C GLY A 136 -18.18 -35.44 4.12
N TRP A 137 -16.90 -35.83 4.04
CA TRP A 137 -15.88 -34.93 3.48
C TRP A 137 -16.05 -34.92 1.97
N GLU A 138 -16.79 -33.96 1.44
CA GLU A 138 -16.67 -33.58 0.04
C GLU A 138 -15.46 -32.64 -0.08
N PRO A 139 -14.52 -32.89 -1.01
CA PRO A 139 -13.46 -31.93 -1.27
C PRO A 139 -14.12 -30.65 -1.77
N ILE A 140 -14.01 -29.58 -0.98
CA ILE A 140 -14.22 -28.24 -1.51
C ILE A 140 -13.12 -28.08 -2.56
N GLU A 141 -13.48 -28.12 -3.84
CA GLU A 141 -12.60 -27.68 -4.92
C GLU A 141 -12.09 -26.31 -4.49
N ALA A 142 -10.79 -26.23 -4.24
CA ALA A 142 -10.14 -24.97 -3.95
C ALA A 142 -10.30 -24.14 -5.22
N ASP A 143 -11.35 -23.33 -5.26
CA ASP A 143 -11.51 -22.26 -6.22
C ASP A 143 -10.24 -21.43 -6.03
N GLU A 144 -9.26 -21.62 -6.92
CA GLU A 144 -8.01 -20.89 -6.92
C GLU A 144 -8.41 -19.43 -7.03
N GLN A 145 -8.48 -18.74 -5.90
CA GLN A 145 -8.56 -17.29 -5.87
C GLN A 145 -7.25 -16.80 -6.48
N GLU A 146 -7.24 -16.70 -7.80
CA GLU A 146 -6.30 -15.89 -8.55
C GLU A 146 -6.36 -14.51 -7.92
N VAL A 147 -5.35 -14.22 -7.10
CA VAL A 147 -5.02 -12.86 -6.71
C VAL A 147 -4.81 -12.15 -8.04
N LYS A 148 -5.82 -11.40 -8.51
CA LYS A 148 -5.77 -10.70 -9.79
C LYS A 148 -4.46 -9.94 -9.85
N ALA A 149 -3.55 -10.45 -10.67
CA ALA A 149 -2.30 -9.78 -10.97
C ALA A 149 -2.67 -8.41 -11.52
N GLU A 150 -1.93 -7.38 -11.09
CA GLU A 150 -2.19 -5.98 -11.44
C GLU A 150 -2.54 -5.87 -12.94
N LEU A 151 -3.76 -5.41 -13.24
CA LEU A 151 -4.13 -4.99 -14.60
C LEU A 151 -3.28 -3.76 -14.91
N LYS A 152 -2.07 -4.00 -15.41
CA LYS A 152 -1.22 -2.94 -15.93
C LYS A 152 -1.97 -2.36 -17.13
N MET A 153 -2.41 -1.11 -17.04
CA MET A 153 -2.93 -0.42 -18.22
C MET A 153 -1.79 -0.35 -19.25
N ILE A 154 -2.00 -1.01 -20.40
CA ILE A 154 -1.04 -1.04 -21.50
C ILE A 154 -1.44 0.10 -22.43
N GLY A 155 -0.66 1.19 -22.45
CA GLY A 155 -0.94 2.32 -23.31
C GLY A 155 -0.17 3.58 -22.93
N SER A 156 -0.28 4.61 -23.77
CA SER A 156 0.12 5.98 -23.43
C SER A 156 -0.84 6.57 -22.41
N VAL A 157 -0.34 7.43 -21.53
CA VAL A 157 -1.19 8.16 -20.59
C VAL A 157 -2.19 9.01 -21.37
N GLU A 158 -3.48 8.86 -21.08
CA GLU A 158 -4.51 9.64 -21.75
C GLU A 158 -4.35 11.13 -21.43
N SER A 159 -4.54 12.01 -22.42
CA SER A 159 -4.42 13.47 -22.23
C SER A 159 -5.41 14.02 -21.18
N SER A 160 -6.51 13.29 -20.92
CA SER A 160 -7.46 13.54 -19.84
C SER A 160 -6.77 13.60 -18.45
N VAL A 161 -5.81 12.70 -18.18
CA VAL A 161 -5.09 12.59 -16.91
C VAL A 161 -4.29 13.86 -16.60
N TYR A 162 -3.62 14.42 -17.60
CA TYR A 162 -2.88 15.69 -17.47
C TYR A 162 -3.82 16.83 -17.08
N MET A 163 -4.98 16.87 -17.73
CA MET A 163 -5.97 17.92 -17.49
C MET A 163 -6.62 17.75 -16.11
N ASP A 164 -6.88 16.52 -15.68
CA ASP A 164 -7.42 16.21 -14.35
C ASP A 164 -6.43 16.55 -13.23
N TYR A 165 -5.14 16.30 -13.44
CA TYR A 165 -4.08 16.70 -12.50
C TYR A 165 -4.03 18.23 -12.32
N ILE A 166 -4.04 18.98 -13.42
CA ILE A 166 -3.98 20.45 -13.38
C ILE A 166 -5.27 21.02 -12.75
N LYS A 167 -6.44 20.52 -13.17
CA LYS A 167 -7.75 20.93 -12.63
C LYS A 167 -7.94 20.56 -11.16
N ALA A 168 -7.24 19.54 -10.64
CA ALA A 168 -7.33 19.17 -9.23
C ALA A 168 -6.83 20.28 -8.29
N GLY A 169 -5.84 21.08 -8.69
CA GLY A 169 -5.20 22.09 -7.84
C GLY A 169 -5.37 23.54 -8.27
N ALA A 170 -5.65 23.78 -9.55
CA ALA A 170 -5.73 25.12 -10.09
C ALA A 170 -7.11 25.44 -10.67
N GLY A 171 -7.66 26.56 -10.22
CA GLY A 171 -8.78 27.21 -10.90
C GLY A 171 -8.32 27.85 -12.22
N PRO A 172 -9.27 28.23 -13.10
CA PRO A 172 -8.95 28.79 -14.42
C PRO A 172 -8.04 30.01 -14.33
N LEU A 173 -8.22 30.87 -13.32
CA LEU A 173 -7.41 32.07 -13.10
C LEU A 173 -5.91 31.75 -12.91
N LEU A 174 -5.57 30.76 -12.10
CA LEU A 174 -4.18 30.42 -11.81
C LEU A 174 -3.50 29.77 -13.02
N ILE A 175 -4.25 28.95 -13.78
CA ILE A 175 -3.77 28.35 -15.03
C ILE A 175 -3.47 29.46 -16.05
N THR A 176 -4.40 30.40 -16.24
CA THR A 176 -4.22 31.51 -17.18
C THR A 176 -3.06 32.42 -16.77
N LEU A 177 -2.89 32.71 -15.48
CA LEU A 177 -1.77 33.51 -14.97
C LEU A 177 -0.42 32.82 -15.19
N THR A 178 -0.34 31.52 -14.92
CA THR A 178 0.89 30.74 -15.11
C THR A 178 1.29 30.71 -16.59
N ALA A 179 0.32 30.49 -17.48
CA ALA A 179 0.55 30.55 -18.93
C ALA A 179 1.01 31.94 -19.37
N LEU A 180 0.37 33.01 -18.88
CA LEU A 180 0.73 34.39 -19.21
C LEU A 180 2.15 34.74 -18.75
N PHE A 181 2.54 34.39 -17.52
CA PHE A 181 3.90 34.65 -17.04
C PHE A 181 4.96 33.81 -17.75
N THR A 182 4.64 32.58 -18.16
CA THR A 182 5.54 31.75 -18.96
C THR A 182 5.75 32.35 -20.35
N ILE A 183 4.66 32.76 -21.03
CA ILE A 183 4.73 33.41 -22.35
C ILE A 183 5.49 34.74 -22.23
N SER A 184 5.19 35.56 -21.22
CA SER A 184 5.90 36.81 -20.94
C SER A 184 7.40 36.58 -20.75
N SER A 185 7.79 35.57 -19.97
CA SER A 185 9.20 35.20 -19.78
C SER A 185 9.86 34.83 -21.10
N GLN A 186 9.19 34.04 -21.95
CA GLN A 186 9.74 33.63 -23.25
C GLN A 186 9.90 34.82 -24.21
N VAL A 187 8.92 35.73 -24.25
CA VAL A 187 8.98 36.94 -25.08
C VAL A 187 10.12 37.84 -24.62
N LEU A 188 10.33 38.00 -23.32
CA LEU A 188 11.44 38.80 -22.79
C LEU A 188 12.81 38.18 -23.09
N THR A 189 12.93 36.85 -23.05
CA THR A 189 14.18 36.15 -23.45
C THR A 189 14.49 36.36 -24.93
N GLN A 190 13.52 36.18 -25.82
CA GLN A 190 13.74 36.42 -27.26
C GLN A 190 13.96 37.91 -27.55
N GLY A 191 13.28 38.78 -26.80
CA GLY A 191 13.45 40.23 -26.88
C GLY A 191 14.84 40.68 -26.45
N SER A 192 15.43 40.10 -25.40
CA SER A 192 16.80 40.41 -24.98
C SER A 192 17.83 39.99 -26.02
N ASP A 193 17.66 38.81 -26.63
CA ASP A 193 18.56 38.29 -27.67
C ASP A 193 18.48 39.13 -28.95
N TYR A 194 17.26 39.51 -29.36
CA TYR A 194 17.04 40.38 -30.51
C TYR A 194 17.64 41.77 -30.29
N TRP A 195 17.44 42.36 -29.10
CA TRP A 195 18.02 43.66 -28.76
C TRP A 195 19.54 43.62 -28.77
N LEU A 196 20.15 42.56 -28.21
CA LEU A 196 21.60 42.36 -28.24
C LEU A 196 22.14 42.24 -29.67
N SER A 197 21.42 41.54 -30.55
CA SER A 197 21.78 41.42 -31.97
C SER A 197 21.75 42.78 -32.69
N LEU A 198 20.70 43.58 -32.48
CA LEU A 198 20.61 44.93 -33.04
C LEU A 198 21.74 45.83 -32.53
N TRP A 199 21.97 45.82 -31.21
CA TRP A 199 23.02 46.63 -30.58
C TRP A 199 24.42 46.26 -31.09
N THR A 200 24.70 44.96 -31.28
CA THR A 200 25.98 44.47 -31.82
C THR A 200 26.21 44.93 -33.26
N ASN A 201 25.18 44.94 -34.10
CA ASN A 201 25.29 45.37 -35.49
C ASN A 201 25.48 46.91 -35.61
N GLN A 202 24.86 47.68 -34.73
CA GLN A 202 24.93 49.15 -34.73
C GLN A 202 26.23 49.70 -34.12
N ILE A 203 26.95 48.90 -33.34
CA ILE A 203 28.22 49.27 -32.69
C ILE A 203 29.32 49.69 -33.67
N SER A 204 29.22 49.28 -34.94
CA SER A 204 30.22 49.61 -35.97
C SER A 204 30.02 50.98 -36.63
N GLU A 205 28.89 51.67 -36.39
CA GLU A 205 28.48 52.85 -37.18
C GLU A 205 28.32 54.16 -36.37
N ILE A 206 28.34 54.14 -35.02
CA ILE A 206 27.96 55.31 -34.20
C ILE A 206 29.12 55.84 -33.33
N PRO A 207 29.48 57.14 -33.41
CA PRO A 207 30.28 57.82 -32.40
C PRO A 207 29.37 58.46 -31.34
N GLU A 208 29.43 58.00 -30.08
CA GLU A 208 29.17 58.77 -28.83
C GLU A 208 28.92 57.84 -27.62
N GLU A 209 29.50 58.17 -26.47
CA GLU A 209 29.30 57.45 -25.18
C GLU A 209 27.84 57.46 -24.70
N VAL A 210 27.03 58.44 -25.14
CA VAL A 210 25.65 58.65 -24.65
C VAL A 210 24.68 57.60 -25.18
N ASP A 211 24.81 57.19 -26.45
CA ASP A 211 23.98 56.13 -27.05
C ASP A 211 24.32 54.74 -26.48
N GLN A 212 25.55 54.53 -26.01
CA GLN A 212 25.93 53.30 -25.32
C GLN A 212 25.28 53.18 -23.95
N ILE A 213 25.26 54.25 -23.16
CA ILE A 213 24.62 54.25 -21.84
C ILE A 213 23.12 53.98 -21.97
N PHE A 214 22.45 54.59 -22.96
CA PHE A 214 21.03 54.36 -23.21
C PHE A 214 20.71 52.91 -23.58
N ASN A 215 21.51 52.30 -24.46
CA ASN A 215 21.35 50.89 -24.85
C ASN A 215 21.60 49.92 -23.68
N ILE A 216 22.60 50.20 -22.84
CA ILE A 216 22.87 49.43 -21.61
C ILE A 216 21.70 49.53 -20.64
N LEU A 217 21.10 50.71 -20.47
CA LEU A 217 19.94 50.91 -19.60
C LEU A 217 18.71 50.13 -20.08
N ILE A 218 18.42 50.14 -21.38
CA ILE A 218 17.32 49.34 -21.96
C ILE A 218 17.58 47.84 -21.77
N TYR A 219 18.77 47.37 -22.13
CA TYR A 219 19.12 45.96 -21.99
C TYR A 219 19.06 45.48 -20.54
N THR A 220 19.53 46.30 -19.60
CA THR A 220 19.44 46.02 -18.15
C THR A 220 17.99 45.98 -17.68
N SER A 221 17.14 46.86 -18.20
CA SER A 221 15.70 46.90 -17.86
C SER A 221 14.95 45.65 -18.36
N ILE A 222 15.22 45.21 -19.60
CA ILE A 222 14.66 43.98 -20.16
C ILE A 222 15.14 42.77 -19.37
N THR A 223 16.43 42.71 -19.03
CA THR A 223 17.02 41.60 -18.26
C THR A 223 16.45 41.53 -16.84
N CYS A 224 16.24 42.69 -16.19
CA CYS A 224 15.58 42.76 -14.88
C CYS A 224 14.11 42.29 -14.97
N GLY A 225 13.39 42.74 -15.99
CA GLY A 225 12.02 42.28 -16.26
C GLY A 225 11.93 40.77 -16.51
N LEU A 226 12.89 40.21 -17.25
CA LEU A 226 13.01 38.77 -17.48
C LEU A 226 13.18 38.02 -16.15
N PHE A 227 14.10 38.45 -15.30
CA PHE A 227 14.33 37.82 -14.00
C PHE A 227 13.06 37.81 -13.14
N VAL A 228 12.35 38.95 -13.06
CA VAL A 228 11.09 39.05 -12.32
C VAL A 228 10.01 38.15 -12.92
N SER A 229 9.82 38.17 -14.24
CA SER A 229 8.81 37.34 -14.93
C SER A 229 9.10 35.84 -14.79
N ALA A 230 10.38 35.44 -14.86
CA ALA A 230 10.81 34.05 -14.70
C ALA A 230 10.59 33.54 -13.26
N LEU A 231 10.90 34.37 -12.26
CA LEU A 231 10.64 34.05 -10.85
C LEU A 231 9.14 33.92 -10.56
N LEU A 232 8.32 34.83 -11.08
CA LEU A 232 6.87 34.77 -10.94
C LEU A 232 6.31 33.52 -11.61
N SER A 233 6.72 33.24 -12.85
CA SER A 233 6.31 32.04 -13.59
C SER A 233 6.64 30.76 -12.83
N THR A 234 7.88 30.62 -12.35
CA THR A 234 8.35 29.44 -11.62
C THR A 234 7.59 29.27 -10.31
N THR A 235 7.35 30.37 -9.59
CA THR A 235 6.62 30.36 -8.31
C THR A 235 5.15 29.98 -8.52
N CYS A 236 4.48 30.57 -9.52
CA CYS A 236 3.10 30.22 -9.87
C CYS A 236 2.96 28.75 -10.27
N PHE A 237 3.88 28.25 -11.11
CA PHE A 237 3.92 26.85 -11.52
C PHE A 237 4.12 25.91 -10.31
N TYR A 238 5.05 26.26 -9.41
CA TYR A 238 5.26 25.50 -8.18
C TYR A 238 4.02 25.46 -7.28
N ILE A 239 3.37 26.61 -7.05
CA ILE A 239 2.14 26.70 -6.25
C ILE A 239 1.02 25.86 -6.89
N MET A 240 0.88 25.89 -8.22
CA MET A 240 -0.09 25.07 -8.95
C MET A 240 0.15 23.57 -8.70
N CYS A 241 1.38 23.09 -8.92
CA CYS A 241 1.73 21.68 -8.71
C CYS A 241 1.53 21.23 -7.25
N MET A 242 1.92 22.07 -6.27
CA MET A 242 1.73 21.77 -4.85
C MET A 242 0.25 21.67 -4.47
N ARG A 243 -0.58 22.61 -4.94
CA ARG A 243 -2.04 22.55 -4.70
C ARG A 243 -2.68 21.33 -5.35
N SER A 244 -2.26 20.97 -6.57
CA SER A 244 -2.74 19.77 -7.27
C SER A 244 -2.40 18.51 -6.49
N SER A 245 -1.15 18.38 -6.04
CA SER A 245 -0.69 17.22 -5.26
C SER A 245 -1.48 17.05 -3.95
N VAL A 246 -1.64 18.13 -3.16
CA VAL A 246 -2.39 18.07 -1.90
C VAL A 246 -3.86 17.75 -2.12
N ASN A 247 -4.51 18.36 -3.12
CA ASN A 247 -5.92 18.09 -3.41
C ASN A 247 -6.13 16.67 -3.93
N LEU A 248 -5.25 16.17 -4.79
CA LEU A 248 -5.30 14.80 -5.28
C LEU A 248 -5.11 13.80 -4.13
N TYR A 249 -4.13 14.05 -3.24
CA TYR A 249 -3.93 13.25 -2.04
C TYR A 249 -5.19 13.20 -1.16
N ASN A 250 -5.81 14.35 -0.88
CA ASN A 250 -7.03 14.42 -0.08
C ASN A 250 -8.20 13.66 -0.74
N ARG A 251 -8.35 13.75 -2.07
CA ARG A 251 -9.37 12.99 -2.82
C ARG A 251 -9.16 11.48 -2.67
N ILE A 252 -7.93 11.02 -2.83
CA ILE A 252 -7.58 9.59 -2.70
C ILE A 252 -7.78 9.12 -1.27
N PHE A 253 -7.37 9.92 -0.28
CA PHE A 253 -7.57 9.60 1.12
C PHE A 253 -9.07 9.44 1.45
N CYS A 254 -9.91 10.37 1.01
CA CYS A 254 -11.36 10.27 1.17
C CYS A 254 -11.96 9.09 0.41
N ALA A 255 -11.50 8.81 -0.81
CA ALA A 255 -11.97 7.67 -1.60
C ALA A 255 -11.62 6.33 -0.94
N LEU A 256 -10.39 6.18 -0.43
CA LEU A 256 -9.95 4.98 0.29
C LEU A 256 -10.73 4.78 1.59
N LEU A 257 -11.00 5.85 2.36
CA LEU A 257 -11.80 5.75 3.59
C LEU A 257 -13.24 5.33 3.33
N ARG A 258 -13.80 5.68 2.16
CA ARG A 258 -15.15 5.28 1.74
C ARG A 258 -15.17 3.97 0.96
N SER A 259 -14.02 3.33 0.74
CA SER A 259 -13.95 2.08 -0.01
C SER A 259 -14.38 0.89 0.85
N PRO A 260 -15.09 -0.10 0.29
CA PRO A 260 -15.50 -1.26 1.06
C PRO A 260 -14.32 -2.11 1.52
N ILE A 261 -14.47 -2.76 2.67
CA ILE A 261 -13.43 -3.61 3.27
C ILE A 261 -12.93 -4.70 2.31
N HIS A 262 -13.82 -5.23 1.46
CA HIS A 262 -13.50 -6.21 0.43
C HIS A 262 -12.39 -5.74 -0.52
N VAL A 263 -12.30 -4.44 -0.84
CA VAL A 263 -11.24 -3.91 -1.71
C VAL A 263 -9.87 -4.01 -1.04
N PHE A 264 -9.80 -3.84 0.28
CA PHE A 264 -8.55 -3.99 1.04
C PHE A 264 -8.16 -5.46 1.24
N GLU A 265 -9.11 -6.38 1.21
CA GLU A 265 -8.84 -7.82 1.30
C GLU A 265 -8.40 -8.40 -0.05
N SER A 266 -9.03 -7.95 -1.14
CA SER A 266 -8.73 -8.37 -2.51
C SER A 266 -7.51 -7.68 -3.11
N SER A 267 -7.21 -6.45 -2.71
CA SER A 267 -6.00 -5.74 -3.14
C SER A 267 -4.86 -6.11 -2.19
N PRO A 268 -3.80 -6.81 -2.63
CA PRO A 268 -2.67 -7.14 -1.78
C PRO A 268 -2.11 -5.86 -1.17
N ILE A 269 -2.28 -5.73 0.14
CA ILE A 269 -1.77 -4.63 0.94
C ILE A 269 -0.25 -4.63 0.76
N ALA A 270 0.22 -3.64 -0.01
CA ALA A 270 1.50 -3.54 -0.71
C ALA A 270 1.51 -4.20 -2.11
N ARG A 271 1.04 -3.43 -3.10
CA ARG A 271 1.08 -3.72 -4.56
C ARG A 271 2.47 -4.08 -5.12
N SER A 272 3.53 -4.05 -4.31
CA SER A 272 4.86 -4.49 -4.70
C SER A 272 5.29 -5.70 -3.86
N PRO A 273 5.68 -6.82 -4.51
CA PRO A 273 6.12 -8.05 -3.85
C PRO A 273 7.20 -7.82 -2.79
N VAL A 274 8.10 -6.85 -3.03
CA VAL A 274 9.18 -6.48 -2.10
C VAL A 274 8.62 -5.98 -0.76
N TYR A 275 7.68 -5.04 -0.80
CA TYR A 275 7.06 -4.50 0.42
C TYR A 275 6.17 -5.51 1.14
N SER A 276 5.42 -6.32 0.37
CA SER A 276 4.57 -7.39 0.93
C SER A 276 5.41 -8.45 1.64
N HIS A 277 6.55 -8.83 1.05
CA HIS A 277 7.50 -9.77 1.64
C HIS A 277 8.10 -9.20 2.94
N VAL A 278 8.56 -7.94 2.94
CA VAL A 278 9.08 -7.28 4.16
C VAL A 278 8.03 -7.22 5.26
N ASN A 279 6.79 -6.86 4.94
CA ASN A 279 5.70 -6.82 5.91
C ASN A 279 5.41 -8.21 6.51
N THR A 280 5.44 -9.26 5.68
CA THR A 280 5.26 -10.66 6.12
C THR A 280 6.41 -11.11 7.02
N THR A 281 7.65 -10.80 6.66
CA THR A 281 8.85 -11.12 7.46
C THR A 281 8.82 -10.41 8.81
N LEU A 282 8.44 -9.13 8.85
CA LEU A 282 8.33 -8.37 10.10
C LEU A 282 7.24 -8.94 11.02
N CYS A 283 6.07 -9.28 10.47
CA CYS A 283 4.98 -9.86 11.25
C CYS A 283 5.30 -11.29 11.74
N GLY A 284 6.05 -12.07 10.96
CA GLY A 284 6.35 -13.49 11.22
C GLY A 284 7.75 -13.76 11.79
N LEU A 285 8.47 -12.73 12.22
CA LEU A 285 9.90 -12.79 12.51
C LEU A 285 10.29 -13.84 13.56
N THR A 286 9.49 -13.96 14.62
CA THR A 286 9.73 -14.95 15.69
C THR A 286 9.59 -16.39 15.15
N SER A 287 8.56 -16.66 14.35
CA SER A 287 8.36 -17.96 13.72
C SER A 287 9.49 -18.29 12.74
N ILE A 288 9.90 -17.34 11.89
CA ILE A 288 11.00 -17.56 10.92
C ILE A 288 12.29 -17.97 11.63
N ARG A 289 12.61 -17.30 12.74
CA ARG A 289 13.80 -17.63 13.55
C ARG A 289 13.66 -18.96 14.28
N ALA A 290 12.47 -19.27 14.81
CA ALA A 290 12.22 -20.53 15.50
C ALA A 290 12.37 -21.74 14.57
N PHE A 291 11.97 -21.61 13.30
CA PHE A 291 12.12 -22.68 12.28
C PHE A 291 13.47 -22.67 11.55
N GLY A 292 14.38 -21.75 11.84
CA GLY A 292 15.65 -21.65 11.11
C GLY A 292 15.50 -21.34 9.61
N ALA A 293 14.41 -20.69 9.21
CA ALA A 293 14.04 -20.48 7.80
C ALA A 293 14.60 -19.17 7.20
N GLN A 294 15.58 -18.53 7.84
CA GLN A 294 16.11 -17.21 7.44
C GLN A 294 16.60 -17.22 5.98
N HIS A 295 17.44 -18.19 5.61
CA HIS A 295 18.02 -18.28 4.28
C HIS A 295 16.97 -18.47 3.17
N MET A 296 15.85 -19.14 3.47
CA MET A 296 14.74 -19.27 2.53
C MET A 296 14.11 -17.90 2.23
N PHE A 297 13.83 -17.12 3.29
CA PHE A 297 13.27 -15.78 3.16
C PHE A 297 14.26 -14.79 2.54
N GLU A 298 15.55 -14.90 2.85
CA GLU A 298 16.61 -14.10 2.22
C GLU A 298 16.63 -14.35 0.71
N ARG A 299 16.66 -15.62 0.28
CA ARG A 299 16.65 -15.98 -1.14
C ARG A 299 15.37 -15.51 -1.85
N GLN A 300 14.20 -15.63 -1.21
CA GLN A 300 12.95 -15.12 -1.78
C GLN A 300 12.98 -13.59 -1.94
N PHE A 301 13.53 -12.88 -0.95
CA PHE A 301 13.72 -11.44 -1.04
C PHE A 301 14.68 -11.04 -2.16
N GLU A 302 15.80 -11.74 -2.30
CA GLU A 302 16.77 -11.53 -3.39
C GLU A 302 16.12 -11.67 -4.77
N VAL A 303 15.27 -12.70 -4.97
CA VAL A 303 14.52 -12.88 -6.23
C VAL A 303 13.61 -11.69 -6.51
N HIS A 304 12.78 -11.29 -5.54
CA HIS A 304 11.90 -10.13 -5.70
C HIS A 304 12.66 -8.82 -5.95
N GLN A 305 13.82 -8.65 -5.31
CA GLN A 305 14.69 -7.50 -5.51
C GLN A 305 15.34 -7.53 -6.91
N ASN A 306 15.80 -8.69 -7.37
CA ASN A 306 16.42 -8.85 -8.67
C ASN A 306 15.44 -8.60 -9.82
N ASP A 307 14.20 -9.07 -9.71
CA ASP A 307 13.15 -8.81 -10.69
C ASP A 307 12.81 -7.31 -10.80
N ASN A 308 12.69 -6.63 -9.66
CA ASN A 308 12.49 -5.18 -9.63
C ASN A 308 13.70 -4.41 -10.20
N THR A 309 14.91 -4.83 -9.82
CA THR A 309 16.16 -4.16 -10.23
C THR A 309 16.44 -4.36 -11.72
N SER A 310 16.22 -5.56 -12.25
CA SER A 310 16.39 -5.85 -13.68
C SER A 310 15.42 -5.05 -14.55
N THR A 311 14.16 -4.92 -14.11
CA THR A 311 13.16 -4.08 -14.78
C THR A 311 13.57 -2.59 -14.75
N PHE A 312 14.01 -2.09 -13.61
CA PHE A 312 14.47 -0.70 -13.47
C PHE A 312 15.74 -0.42 -14.28
N PHE A 313 16.68 -1.37 -14.30
CA PHE A 313 17.88 -1.28 -15.11
C PHE A 313 17.54 -1.22 -16.61
N LEU A 314 16.62 -2.08 -17.08
CA LEU A 314 16.14 -2.06 -18.47
C LEU A 314 15.52 -0.70 -18.84
N PHE A 315 14.76 -0.09 -17.93
CA PHE A 315 14.23 1.27 -18.13
C PHE A 315 15.35 2.31 -18.30
N ILE A 316 16.37 2.29 -17.43
CA ILE A 316 17.52 3.19 -17.55
C ILE A 316 18.26 2.95 -18.87
N CYS A 317 18.56 1.70 -19.23
CA CYS A 317 19.24 1.36 -20.48
C CYS A 317 18.46 1.84 -21.71
N THR A 318 17.14 1.66 -21.72
CA THR A 318 16.27 2.08 -22.82
C THR A 318 16.23 3.60 -22.94
N SER A 319 16.11 4.33 -21.82
CA SER A 319 16.16 5.80 -21.79
C SER A 319 17.51 6.33 -22.31
N ARG A 320 18.62 5.68 -21.93
CA ARG A 320 19.96 6.03 -22.43
C ARG A 320 20.14 5.74 -23.91
N ALA A 321 19.68 4.57 -24.37
CA ALA A 321 19.73 4.20 -25.78
C ALA A 321 18.91 5.17 -26.65
N LEU A 322 17.70 5.54 -26.21
CA LEU A 322 16.89 6.58 -26.85
C LEU A 322 17.61 7.92 -26.89
N GLY A 323 18.26 8.32 -25.79
CA GLY A 323 19.09 9.52 -25.74
C GLY A 323 20.18 9.54 -26.81
N VAL A 324 20.95 8.45 -26.94
CA VAL A 324 22.01 8.30 -27.95
C VAL A 324 21.44 8.32 -29.37
N LEU A 325 20.29 7.68 -29.61
CA LEU A 325 19.62 7.73 -30.92
C LEU A 325 19.19 9.17 -31.27
N MET A 326 18.65 9.93 -30.32
CA MET A 326 18.30 11.32 -30.53
C MET A 326 19.54 12.20 -30.77
N ASP A 327 20.62 11.97 -30.03
CA ASP A 327 21.91 12.66 -30.23
C ASP A 327 22.46 12.40 -31.64
N THR A 328 22.42 11.16 -32.12
CA THR A 328 22.91 10.82 -33.46
C THR A 328 22.07 11.46 -34.56
N ILE A 329 20.74 11.52 -34.41
CA ILE A 329 19.86 12.27 -35.31
C ILE A 329 20.19 13.77 -35.28
N CYS A 330 20.44 14.34 -34.10
CA CYS A 330 20.81 15.74 -33.92
C CYS A 330 22.15 16.07 -34.60
N ILE A 331 23.15 15.21 -34.46
CA ILE A 331 24.46 15.37 -35.11
C ILE A 331 24.33 15.26 -36.63
N LEU A 332 23.58 14.28 -37.14
CA LEU A 332 23.31 14.16 -38.59
C LEU A 332 22.61 15.40 -39.15
N TYR A 333 21.60 15.91 -38.43
CA TYR A 333 20.94 17.16 -38.78
C TYR A 333 21.91 18.35 -38.76
N LEU A 334 22.76 18.46 -37.73
CA LEU A 334 23.75 19.53 -37.62
C LEU A 334 24.79 19.47 -38.74
N ILE A 335 25.23 18.28 -39.16
CA ILE A 335 26.11 18.12 -40.32
C ILE A 335 25.41 18.58 -41.61
N ALA A 336 24.15 18.17 -41.82
CA ALA A 336 23.36 18.60 -42.97
C ALA A 336 23.14 20.12 -42.97
N VAL A 337 22.86 20.69 -41.80
CA VAL A 337 22.71 22.13 -41.60
C VAL A 337 24.03 22.85 -41.78
N ILE A 338 25.18 22.39 -41.28
CA ILE A 338 26.48 23.02 -41.55
C ILE A 338 26.83 22.97 -43.03
N ALA A 339 26.58 21.84 -43.70
CA ALA A 339 26.75 21.71 -45.14
C ALA A 339 25.84 22.70 -45.91
N TYR A 340 24.65 22.99 -45.38
CA TYR A 340 23.73 23.99 -45.89
C TYR A 340 24.06 25.45 -45.46
N ILE A 341 24.65 25.65 -44.27
CA ILE A 341 25.03 26.96 -43.68
C ILE A 341 26.29 27.51 -44.34
N MET A 342 27.12 26.69 -44.99
CA MET A 342 28.10 27.22 -45.98
C MET A 342 27.43 28.10 -47.05
N THR A 343 26.09 28.09 -47.14
CA THR A 343 25.29 29.00 -47.96
C THR A 343 24.42 30.03 -47.20
N ASN A 344 24.06 29.89 -45.91
CA ASN A 344 23.32 30.93 -45.15
C ASN A 344 23.40 30.74 -43.62
N THR A 345 23.67 31.80 -42.88
CA THR A 345 23.85 31.86 -41.43
C THR A 345 22.51 31.88 -40.67
N ASN A 346 22.39 31.04 -39.61
CA ASN A 346 21.41 31.09 -38.48
C ASN A 346 20.50 29.84 -38.27
N THR A 347 21.06 28.62 -38.14
CA THR A 347 20.25 27.44 -37.74
C THR A 347 20.90 26.51 -36.68
N LEU A 348 21.88 26.98 -35.91
CA LEU A 348 22.62 26.11 -34.97
C LEU A 348 21.94 25.90 -33.60
N SER A 349 21.04 26.81 -33.18
CA SER A 349 20.48 26.84 -31.81
C SER A 349 19.26 25.93 -31.59
N LEU A 350 18.59 25.48 -32.65
CA LEU A 350 17.29 24.79 -32.55
C LEU A 350 17.42 23.31 -32.15
N THR A 351 18.53 22.67 -32.53
CA THR A 351 18.72 21.22 -32.40
C THR A 351 18.81 20.77 -30.94
N GLY A 352 19.57 21.49 -30.09
CA GLY A 352 19.71 21.16 -28.66
C GLY A 352 18.43 21.36 -27.86
N LEU A 353 17.60 22.36 -28.22
CA LEU A 353 16.32 22.62 -27.56
C LEU A 353 15.29 21.51 -27.86
N ILE A 354 15.24 21.02 -29.09
CA ILE A 354 14.34 19.92 -29.47
C ILE A 354 14.71 18.64 -28.72
N GLN A 355 15.99 18.32 -28.62
CA GLN A 355 16.45 17.15 -27.86
C GLN A 355 16.07 17.25 -26.37
N TYR A 356 16.30 18.43 -25.77
CA TYR A 356 15.91 18.67 -24.39
C TYR A 356 14.39 18.55 -24.20
N ALA A 357 13.58 19.10 -25.12
CA ALA A 357 12.12 19.00 -25.07
C ALA A 357 11.61 17.56 -25.17
N ILE A 358 12.16 16.75 -26.07
CA ILE A 358 11.79 15.32 -26.21
C ILE A 358 12.10 14.57 -24.91
N LYS A 359 13.28 14.80 -24.33
CA LYS A 359 13.66 14.17 -23.06
C LYS A 359 12.72 14.58 -21.92
N CYS A 360 12.46 15.87 -21.77
CA CYS A 360 11.53 16.38 -20.76
C CYS A 360 10.10 15.82 -20.95
N SER A 361 9.65 15.64 -22.19
CA SER A 361 8.35 15.03 -22.48
C SER A 361 8.30 13.57 -22.03
N ALA A 362 9.32 12.77 -22.37
CA ALA A 362 9.40 11.36 -21.97
C ALA A 362 9.47 11.20 -20.45
N ASP A 363 10.26 12.04 -19.77
CA ASP A 363 10.33 12.06 -18.31
C ASP A 363 8.96 12.46 -17.69
N THR A 364 8.28 13.43 -18.29
CA THR A 364 6.95 13.88 -17.82
C THR A 364 5.90 12.78 -17.96
N GLU A 365 5.88 12.05 -19.08
CA GLU A 365 4.97 10.90 -19.27
C GLU A 365 5.25 9.77 -18.28
N SER A 366 6.53 9.47 -18.05
CA SER A 366 6.96 8.50 -17.04
C SER A 366 6.48 8.89 -15.63
N TYR A 367 6.63 10.17 -15.24
CA TYR A 367 6.10 10.65 -13.96
C TYR A 367 4.58 10.70 -13.92
N MET A 368 3.89 10.99 -15.03
CA MET A 368 2.43 11.05 -15.09
C MET A 368 1.78 9.67 -14.91
N THR A 369 2.49 8.59 -15.25
CA THR A 369 2.06 7.22 -14.93
C THR A 369 1.77 7.05 -13.42
N SER A 370 2.49 7.78 -12.55
CA SER A 370 2.19 7.75 -11.11
C SER A 370 0.85 8.39 -10.76
N VAL A 371 0.47 9.48 -11.43
CA VAL A 371 -0.81 10.16 -11.25
C VAL A 371 -1.96 9.32 -11.78
N GLU A 372 -1.78 8.67 -12.93
CA GLU A 372 -2.75 7.74 -13.50
C GLU A 372 -3.09 6.61 -12.52
N ARG A 373 -2.05 5.94 -11.97
CA ARG A 373 -2.22 4.90 -10.93
C ARG A 373 -2.89 5.43 -9.66
N LEU A 374 -2.69 6.71 -9.34
CA LEU A 374 -3.33 7.35 -8.20
C LEU A 374 -4.81 7.66 -8.47
N LEU A 375 -5.17 8.06 -9.70
CA LEU A 375 -6.54 8.30 -10.12
C LEU A 375 -7.38 7.01 -10.17
N GLU A 376 -6.77 5.85 -10.45
CA GLU A 376 -7.46 4.56 -10.33
C GLU A 376 -8.10 4.35 -8.96
N TYR A 377 -7.43 4.79 -7.87
CA TYR A 377 -8.00 4.70 -6.54
C TYR A 377 -9.23 5.59 -6.34
N THR A 378 -9.32 6.70 -7.07
CA THR A 378 -10.49 7.59 -7.01
C THR A 378 -11.69 7.04 -7.78
N ALA A 379 -11.46 6.10 -8.71
CA ALA A 379 -12.50 5.44 -9.50
C ALA A 379 -13.14 4.24 -8.77
N ILE A 380 -12.63 3.84 -7.60
CA ILE A 380 -13.18 2.75 -6.81
C ILE A 380 -14.60 3.12 -6.36
N LYS A 381 -15.55 2.19 -6.55
CA LYS A 381 -16.95 2.38 -6.12
C LYS A 381 -17.00 2.56 -4.59
N PRO A 382 -17.48 3.70 -4.08
CA PRO A 382 -17.58 3.92 -2.65
C PRO A 382 -18.71 3.08 -2.04
N GLU A 383 -18.61 2.83 -0.73
CA GLU A 383 -19.71 2.37 0.10
C GLU A 383 -20.89 3.36 0.06
N ALA A 384 -22.06 2.86 0.47
CA ALA A 384 -23.25 3.68 0.61
C ALA A 384 -22.98 4.93 1.47
N GLU A 385 -23.71 6.01 1.20
CA GLU A 385 -23.55 7.25 1.95
C GLU A 385 -23.80 7.02 3.45
N LEU A 386 -22.98 7.68 4.28
CA LEU A 386 -23.04 7.57 5.74
C LEU A 386 -24.42 7.97 6.30
N GLU A 387 -25.08 8.90 5.63
CA GLU A 387 -26.42 9.34 5.99
C GLU A 387 -27.42 8.88 4.94
N SER A 388 -28.56 8.38 5.41
CA SER A 388 -29.71 8.13 4.54
C SER A 388 -30.26 9.44 3.97
N THR A 389 -30.90 9.35 2.80
CA THR A 389 -31.63 10.49 2.22
C THR A 389 -32.62 11.07 3.23
N PRO A 390 -32.93 12.38 3.19
CA PRO A 390 -33.83 13.03 4.15
C PRO A 390 -35.16 12.29 4.33
N ASP A 391 -35.67 11.69 3.25
CA ASP A 391 -36.94 10.94 3.23
C ASP A 391 -36.88 9.58 3.94
N ARG A 392 -35.68 9.03 4.17
CA ARG A 392 -35.44 7.71 4.79
C ARG A 392 -34.76 7.80 6.15
N LYS A 393 -34.56 9.01 6.70
CA LYS A 393 -33.94 9.18 8.02
C LYS A 393 -34.90 8.70 9.12
N PRO A 394 -34.42 7.89 10.08
CA PRO A 394 -35.23 7.51 11.22
C PRO A 394 -35.53 8.75 12.10
N PRO A 395 -36.58 8.71 12.93
CA PRO A 395 -36.89 9.79 13.85
C PRO A 395 -35.73 10.03 14.84
N LYS A 396 -35.59 11.26 15.36
CA LYS A 396 -34.50 11.64 16.27
C LYS A 396 -34.40 10.80 17.55
N ASN A 397 -35.49 10.15 17.93
CA ASN A 397 -35.57 9.31 19.13
C ASN A 397 -35.27 7.83 18.84
N TRP A 398 -34.78 7.51 17.63
CA TRP A 398 -34.39 6.15 17.25
C TRP A 398 -32.98 5.81 17.77
N PRO A 399 -32.73 4.56 18.19
CA PRO A 399 -33.69 3.47 18.38
C PRO A 399 -34.39 3.53 19.75
N GLN A 400 -35.72 3.38 19.78
CA GLN A 400 -36.51 3.32 21.03
C GLN A 400 -36.50 1.93 21.67
N MET A 401 -36.44 0.88 20.84
CA MET A 401 -36.27 -0.50 21.24
C MET A 401 -35.13 -1.11 20.42
N GLY A 402 -34.27 -1.89 21.07
CA GLY A 402 -33.13 -2.57 20.45
C GLY A 402 -33.47 -3.93 19.85
N GLU A 403 -34.71 -4.09 19.35
CA GLU A 403 -35.16 -5.34 18.74
C GLU A 403 -34.56 -5.49 17.33
N ILE A 404 -33.91 -6.62 17.08
CA ILE A 404 -33.30 -6.96 15.78
C ILE A 404 -34.04 -8.19 15.25
N VAL A 405 -34.71 -8.02 14.11
CA VAL A 405 -35.46 -9.09 13.43
C VAL A 405 -34.81 -9.31 12.08
N PHE A 406 -34.30 -10.52 11.83
CA PHE A 406 -33.85 -10.94 10.51
C PHE A 406 -35.06 -11.38 9.69
N LYS A 407 -35.03 -11.17 8.38
CA LYS A 407 -36.06 -11.63 7.45
C LYS A 407 -35.39 -11.99 6.15
N ASP A 408 -35.40 -13.28 5.81
CA ASP A 408 -34.79 -13.86 4.61
C ASP A 408 -33.35 -13.35 4.34
N MET A 409 -32.57 -13.20 5.41
CA MET A 409 -31.22 -12.63 5.32
C MET A 409 -30.23 -13.67 4.77
N SER A 410 -29.47 -13.27 3.74
CA SER A 410 -28.39 -14.03 3.13
C SER A 410 -27.10 -13.21 3.12
N LEU A 411 -25.94 -13.85 3.30
CA LEU A 411 -24.63 -13.20 3.28
C LEU A 411 -23.65 -13.89 2.33
N GLN A 412 -22.89 -13.09 1.60
CA GLN A 412 -21.90 -13.51 0.61
C GLN A 412 -20.76 -12.48 0.56
N TYR A 413 -19.50 -12.93 0.50
CA TYR A 413 -18.31 -12.06 0.55
C TYR A 413 -17.83 -11.60 -0.85
N ASN A 414 -17.63 -12.55 -1.76
CA ASN A 414 -17.27 -12.27 -3.16
C ASN A 414 -18.46 -12.56 -4.06
N GLU A 415 -18.40 -12.21 -5.34
CA GLU A 415 -19.37 -12.69 -6.37
C GLU A 415 -19.31 -14.22 -6.61
N SER A 416 -18.82 -15.00 -5.64
CA SER A 416 -18.84 -16.46 -5.63
C SER A 416 -20.27 -17.00 -5.54
N PRO A 417 -20.62 -18.06 -6.27
CA PRO A 417 -21.99 -18.60 -6.27
C PRO A 417 -22.47 -19.11 -4.90
N HIS A 418 -21.54 -19.33 -3.95
CA HIS A 418 -21.84 -19.84 -2.62
C HIS A 418 -22.14 -18.74 -1.60
N LYS A 419 -23.38 -18.75 -1.09
CA LYS A 419 -23.80 -17.96 0.09
C LYS A 419 -23.31 -18.63 1.38
N VAL A 420 -22.66 -17.85 2.26
CA VAL A 420 -22.16 -18.30 3.56
C VAL A 420 -23.30 -18.42 4.56
N LEU A 421 -24.21 -17.44 4.59
CA LEU A 421 -25.45 -17.49 5.35
C LEU A 421 -26.63 -17.55 4.37
N LYS A 422 -27.61 -18.40 4.67
CA LYS A 422 -28.79 -18.65 3.83
C LYS A 422 -30.05 -18.57 4.69
N ASP A 423 -31.01 -17.79 4.22
CA ASP A 423 -32.40 -17.75 4.69
C ASP A 423 -32.55 -17.61 6.22
N ILE A 424 -31.79 -16.71 6.83
CA ILE A 424 -31.89 -16.40 8.27
C ILE A 424 -33.14 -15.54 8.52
N ASN A 425 -33.99 -16.02 9.44
CA ASN A 425 -35.26 -15.41 9.86
C ASN A 425 -35.30 -15.22 11.39
#